data_AF-A0A5C9CZL4-F1
#
_entry.id   AF-A0A5C9CZL4-F1
#
_cell.length_a   1.000
_cell.length_b   1.000
_cell.length_c   1.000
_cell.angle_alpha   90.00
_cell.angle_beta   90.00
_cell.angle_gamma   90.00
#
_symmetry.space_group_name_H-M   'P 1'
#
loop_
_entity.id
_entity.type
_entity.pdbx_description
1 polymer ?
#
loop_
_entity_poly.entity_id
_entity_poly.type
_entity_poly.pdbx_seq_one_letter_code
_entity_poly.pdbx_strand_id
1 'polypeptide(L)'
;LYQRAGIELTGGTGIHSAETAMKFFLAGATTAQVCSAIYKHGWKVLGTMVEDLGNLMDSLGFSSLDVLRGKLSAQTSANPEEYMRLQYIKALTGIA
;
A
#
# COMPACT_ATOMS: atom_id res chain seq x y z
N LEU A 1 0.40 -11.61 -3.31
CA LEU A 1 0.81 -11.46 -4.74
C LEU A 1 2.28 -11.09 -4.85
N TYR A 2 2.75 -10.14 -4.03
CA TYR A 2 4.17 -9.80 -3.89
C TYR A 2 5.05 -11.06 -3.79
N GLN A 3 6.09 -11.12 -4.64
CA GLN A 3 7.06 -12.22 -4.77
C GLN A 3 6.50 -13.64 -5.02
N ARG A 4 5.18 -13.77 -5.20
CA ARG A 4 4.53 -15.05 -5.57
C ARG A 4 4.23 -15.14 -7.06
N ALA A 5 3.88 -14.02 -7.69
CA ALA A 5 3.47 -13.98 -9.09
C ALA A 5 4.61 -13.63 -10.06
N GLY A 6 5.77 -13.17 -9.56
CA GLY A 6 6.92 -12.80 -10.41
C GLY A 6 6.68 -11.57 -11.29
N ILE A 7 5.70 -10.73 -10.96
CA ILE A 7 5.32 -9.54 -11.71
C ILE A 7 5.36 -8.28 -10.84
N GLU A 8 5.51 -7.13 -11.49
CA GLU A 8 5.31 -5.84 -10.84
C GLU A 8 3.82 -5.59 -10.60
N LEU A 9 3.53 -4.98 -9.45
CA LEU A 9 2.17 -4.69 -9.02
C LEU A 9 1.95 -3.19 -8.98
N THR A 10 0.81 -2.75 -9.50
CA THR A 10 0.35 -1.37 -9.39
C THR A 10 -0.88 -1.33 -8.49
N GLY A 11 -0.78 -0.57 -7.40
CA GLY A 11 -1.89 -0.30 -6.50
C GLY A 11 -2.82 0.74 -7.11
N GLY A 12 -4.13 0.53 -6.99
CA GLY A 12 -5.14 1.47 -7.47
C GLY A 12 -6.43 1.30 -6.69
N THR A 13 -7.47 2.04 -7.11
CA THR A 13 -8.78 2.12 -6.45
C THR A 13 -8.75 2.83 -5.09
N GLY A 14 -9.43 3.98 -5.00
CA GLY A 14 -9.61 4.68 -3.72
C GLY A 14 -8.36 5.31 -3.09
N ILE A 15 -7.27 5.51 -3.84
CA ILE A 15 -6.07 6.19 -3.32
C ILE A 15 -6.32 7.71 -3.28
N HIS A 16 -6.58 8.23 -2.08
CA HIS A 16 -6.88 9.64 -1.84
C HIS A 16 -5.87 10.36 -0.94
N SER A 17 -4.94 9.61 -0.33
CA SER A 17 -3.95 10.13 0.61
C SER A 17 -2.64 9.35 0.55
N ALA A 18 -1.56 9.96 1.06
CA ALA A 18 -0.27 9.31 1.21
C ALA A 18 -0.34 8.06 2.10
N GLU A 19 -1.12 8.09 3.18
CA GLU A 19 -1.35 6.93 4.06
C GLU A 19 -1.97 5.75 3.30
N THR A 20 -2.92 6.03 2.41
CA THR A 20 -3.55 5.00 1.59
C THR A 20 -2.53 4.43 0.61
N ALA A 21 -1.75 5.29 -0.06
CA ALA A 21 -0.67 4.86 -0.95
C ALA A 21 0.39 4.02 -0.22
N MET A 22 0.78 4.43 0.99
CA MET A 22 1.73 3.70 1.86
C MET A 22 1.27 2.26 2.12
N LYS A 23 -0.02 2.05 2.40
CA LYS A 23 -0.59 0.70 2.58
C LYS A 23 -0.42 -0.17 1.34
N PHE A 24 -0.59 0.39 0.14
CA PHE A 24 -0.35 -0.34 -1.11
C PHE A 24 1.12 -0.73 -1.26
N PHE A 25 2.05 0.18 -0.98
CA PHE A 25 3.49 -0.12 -1.04
C PHE A 25 3.88 -1.19 0.00
N LEU A 26 3.41 -1.07 1.25
CA LEU A 26 3.64 -2.06 2.30
C LEU A 26 3.06 -3.44 1.95
N ALA A 27 1.94 -3.49 1.22
CA ALA A 27 1.37 -4.74 0.71
C ALA A 27 2.17 -5.35 -0.47
N GLY A 28 3.07 -4.56 -1.09
CA GLY A 28 3.98 -5.00 -2.14
C GLY A 28 3.74 -4.37 -3.52
N ALA A 29 2.92 -3.32 -3.62
CA ALA A 29 2.83 -2.54 -4.85
C ALA A 29 4.16 -1.81 -5.14
N THR A 30 4.50 -1.68 -6.42
CA THR A 30 5.65 -0.90 -6.89
C THR A 30 5.25 0.51 -7.26
N THR A 31 4.04 0.69 -7.80
CA THR A 31 3.48 2.01 -8.12
C THR A 31 2.06 2.16 -7.56
N ALA A 32 1.59 3.40 -7.43
CA ALA A 32 0.23 3.73 -7.00
C ALA A 32 -0.45 4.65 -8.03
N GLN A 33 -1.69 4.34 -8.40
CA GLN A 33 -2.49 5.12 -9.34
C GLN A 33 -3.50 6.00 -8.60
N VAL A 34 -3.42 7.31 -8.88
CA VAL A 34 -4.29 8.32 -8.28
C VAL A 34 -5.11 8.97 -9.39
N CYS A 35 -6.43 8.94 -9.25
CA CYS A 35 -7.36 9.44 -10.27
C CYS A 35 -8.43 10.35 -9.63
N SER A 36 -9.32 9.79 -8.83
CA SER A 36 -10.42 10.53 -8.20
C SER A 36 -9.97 11.67 -7.29
N ALA A 37 -8.79 11.57 -6.65
CA ALA A 37 -8.23 12.65 -5.86
C ALA A 37 -7.82 13.86 -6.73
N ILE A 38 -7.23 13.60 -7.90
CA ILE A 38 -6.86 14.65 -8.87
C ILE A 38 -8.12 15.33 -9.41
N TYR A 39 -9.16 14.56 -9.74
CA TYR A 39 -10.43 15.14 -10.20
C TYR A 39 -11.08 16.07 -9.15
N LYS A 40 -10.97 15.75 -7.86
CA LYS A 40 -11.58 16.56 -6.78
C LYS A 40 -10.74 17.75 -6.35
N HIS A 41 -9.41 17.63 -6.35
CA HIS A 41 -8.50 18.58 -5.71
C HIS A 41 -7.52 19.23 -6.70
N GLY A 42 -7.57 18.85 -7.97
CA GLY A 42 -6.63 19.27 -9.00
C GLY A 42 -5.24 18.66 -8.85
N TRP A 43 -4.32 19.05 -9.72
CA TRP A 43 -2.96 18.48 -9.79
C TRP A 43 -2.08 18.72 -8.56
N LYS A 44 -2.36 19.77 -7.79
CA LYS A 44 -1.59 20.11 -6.58
C LYS A 44 -1.58 19.00 -5.54
N VAL A 45 -2.64 18.18 -5.51
CA VAL A 45 -2.75 17.05 -4.57
C VAL A 45 -1.60 16.06 -4.70
N LEU A 46 -1.03 15.88 -5.90
CA LEU A 46 0.10 14.97 -6.10
C LEU A 46 1.35 15.44 -5.35
N GLY A 47 1.63 16.75 -5.36
CA GLY A 47 2.76 17.32 -4.62
C GLY A 47 2.63 17.08 -3.12
N THR A 48 1.45 17.40 -2.56
CA THR A 48 1.14 17.16 -1.15
C THR A 48 1.25 15.68 -0.79
N MET A 49 0.72 14.78 -1.64
CA MET A 49 0.81 13.33 -1.39
C MET A 49 2.24 12.82 -1.39
N VAL A 50 3.11 13.35 -2.26
CA VAL A 50 4.53 12.95 -2.31
C VAL A 50 5.28 13.43 -1.07
N GLU A 51 5.05 14.68 -0.65
CA GLU A 51 5.63 15.25 0.58
C GLU A 51 5.18 14.48 1.82
N ASP A 52 3.87 14.27 1.97
CA ASP A 52 3.29 13.50 3.08
C ASP A 52 3.80 12.06 3.10
N LEU A 53 4.00 11.45 1.93
CA LEU A 53 4.56 10.10 1.85
C LEU A 53 6.01 10.07 2.34
N GLY A 54 6.83 11.07 1.97
CA GLY A 54 8.19 11.24 2.48
C GLY A 54 8.21 11.39 3.99
N ASN A 55 7.38 12.28 4.53
CA ASN A 55 7.23 12.49 5.97
C ASN A 55 6.82 11.21 6.71
N LEU A 56 5.90 10.43 6.13
CA LEU A 56 5.48 9.14 6.67
C LEU A 56 6.64 8.13 6.67
N MET A 57 7.41 8.06 5.59
CA MET A 57 8.59 7.19 5.52
C MET A 57 9.62 7.55 6.59
N ASP A 58 9.92 8.83 6.75
CA ASP A 58 10.85 9.32 7.76
C ASP A 58 10.35 9.01 9.18
N SER A 59 9.07 9.23 9.45
CA SER A 59 8.46 8.92 10.75
C SER A 59 8.53 7.43 11.13
N LEU A 60 8.50 6.55 10.12
CA LEU A 60 8.60 5.11 10.29
C LEU A 60 10.05 4.59 10.19
N GLY A 61 11.02 5.47 9.91
CA GLY A 61 12.44 5.13 9.79
C GLY A 61 12.80 4.40 8.50
N PHE A 62 12.05 4.57 7.42
CA PHE A 62 12.34 3.96 6.12
C PHE A 62 13.08 4.92 5.19
N SER A 63 14.25 4.49 4.70
CA SER A 63 15.07 5.29 3.78
C SER A 63 14.63 5.22 2.32
N SER A 64 13.86 4.20 1.94
CA SER A 64 13.36 4.06 0.56
C SER A 64 12.10 3.21 0.47
N LEU A 65 11.34 3.39 -0.62
CA LEU A 65 10.18 2.55 -0.94
C LEU A 65 10.57 1.08 -1.11
N ASP A 66 11.77 0.78 -1.63
CA ASP A 66 12.21 -0.61 -1.79
C ASP A 66 12.40 -1.33 -0.46
N VAL A 67 12.86 -0.61 0.58
CA VAL A 67 13.02 -1.17 1.92
C VAL A 67 11.67 -1.50 2.55
N LEU A 68 10.66 -0.63 2.36
CA LEU A 68 9.34 -0.84 2.96
C LEU A 68 8.42 -1.75 2.16
N ARG A 69 8.66 -1.88 0.85
CA ARG A 69 7.79 -2.63 -0.06
C ARG A 69 7.63 -4.07 0.37
N GLY A 70 6.37 -4.48 0.55
CA GLY A 70 6.01 -5.86 0.88
C GLY A 70 6.22 -6.25 2.35
N LYS A 71 6.64 -5.35 3.25
CA LYS A 71 6.79 -5.67 4.68
C LYS A 71 5.51 -6.17 5.36
N LEU A 72 4.33 -5.82 4.83
CA LEU A 72 3.04 -6.31 5.30
C LEU A 72 2.40 -7.32 4.33
N SER A 73 3.19 -7.88 3.41
CA SER A 73 2.72 -8.91 2.50
C SER A 73 2.54 -10.26 3.21
N ALA A 74 1.64 -11.10 2.70
CA ALA A 74 1.44 -12.46 3.21
C ALA A 74 2.72 -13.32 3.19
N GLN A 75 3.67 -13.05 2.29
CA GLN A 75 4.94 -13.79 2.27
C GLN A 75 5.87 -13.40 3.42
N THR A 76 5.76 -12.18 3.95
CA THR A 76 6.59 -11.69 5.04
C THR A 76 5.96 -11.99 6.41
N SER A 77 4.76 -12.56 6.46
CA SER A 77 4.15 -12.97 7.72
C SER A 77 4.80 -14.25 8.27
N ALA A 78 4.81 -14.40 9.59
CA ALA A 78 5.35 -15.59 10.25
C ALA A 78 4.62 -16.88 9.86
N ASN A 79 3.31 -16.78 9.57
CA ASN A 79 2.49 -17.89 9.11
C ASN A 79 1.59 -17.43 7.93
N PRO A 80 2.02 -17.65 6.68
CA PRO A 80 1.27 -17.22 5.49
C PRO A 80 -0.11 -17.86 5.35
N GLU A 81 -0.31 -19.11 5.78
CA GLU A 81 -1.60 -19.80 5.66
C GLU A 81 -2.64 -19.23 6.61
N GLU A 82 -2.27 -19.00 7.87
CA GLU A 82 -3.14 -18.35 8.86
C GLU A 82 -3.47 -16.93 8.45
N TYR A 83 -2.50 -16.18 7.94
CA TYR A 83 -2.73 -14.84 7.41
C TYR A 83 -3.83 -14.86 6.33
N MET A 84 -3.74 -15.78 5.35
CA MET A 84 -4.74 -15.91 4.29
C MET A 84 -6.11 -16.32 4.82
N ARG A 85 -6.17 -17.23 5.81
CA ARG A 85 -7.42 -17.61 6.49
C ARG A 85 -8.08 -16.43 7.19
N LEU A 86 -7.31 -15.60 7.89
CA LEU A 86 -7.83 -14.40 8.54
C LEU A 86 -8.39 -13.41 7.52
N GLN A 87 -7.69 -13.19 6.39
CA GLN A 87 -8.20 -12.33 5.32
C GLN A 87 -9.50 -12.88 4.70
N TYR A 88 -9.60 -14.20 4.55
CA TYR A 88 -10.82 -14.85 4.08
C TYR A 88 -12.00 -14.66 5.05
N ILE A 89 -11.79 -14.88 6.35
CA ILE A 89 -12.83 -14.67 7.38
C ILE A 89 -13.24 -13.19 7.40
N LYS A 90 -12.29 -12.26 7.33
CA LYS A 90 -12.55 -10.82 7.28
C LYS A 90 -13.40 -10.44 6.07
N ALA A 91 -13.10 -11.00 4.89
CA ALA A 91 -13.87 -10.75 3.68
C ALA A 91 -15.32 -11.24 3.77
N LEU A 92 -15.58 -12.34 4.50
CA LEU A 92 -16.93 -12.88 4.68
C LEU A 92 -17.73 -12.19 5.79
N THR A 93 -17.06 -11.80 6.87
CA THR A 93 -17.72 -11.31 8.09
C THR A 93 -17.73 -9.78 8.20
N GLY A 94 -16.84 -9.09 7.49
CA GLY A 94 -16.69 -7.64 7.55
C GLY A 94 -16.07 -7.11 8.85
N ILE A 95 -15.61 -7.99 9.75
CA ILE A 95 -15.03 -7.60 11.04
C ILE A 95 -13.57 -7.16 10.81
N ALA A 96 -13.27 -5.90 11.15
CA ALA A 96 -11.99 -5.26 10.85
C ALA A 96 -10.97 -5.33 11.98
#